data_AF-A0A2N7RER0-F1
#
_entry.id   AF-A0A2N7RER0-F1
#
_cell.length_a   1.000
_cell.length_b   1.000
_cell.length_c   1.000
_cell.angle_alpha   90.00
_cell.angle_beta   90.00
_cell.angle_gamma   90.00
#
_symmetry.space_group_name_H-M   'P 1'
#
loop_
_entity.id
_entity.type
_entity.pdbx_description
1 polymer ?
#
loop_
_entity_poly.entity_id
_entity_poly.type
_entity_poly.pdbx_seq_one_letter_code
_entity_poly.pdbx_strand_id
1 'polypeptide(L)'
;MPTEGGALQVWDDDITPDQFDEMRGDSYGIDPALLGPPTLEVRPEPGDFIMFNSRCMHSVTPGVADPRLSLSFFVGYRGNASPLTFWS
;
A
#
# COMPACT_ATOMS: atom_id res chain seq x y z
N MET A 1 -13.50 11.87 -0.92
CA MET A 1 -12.44 11.54 0.06
C MET A 1 -13.10 11.56 1.42
N PRO A 2 -12.82 10.58 2.30
CA PRO A 2 -13.34 10.55 3.65
C PRO A 2 -12.76 11.71 4.48
N THR A 3 -13.53 12.22 5.44
CA THR A 3 -13.08 13.27 6.38
C THR A 3 -12.11 12.73 7.43
N GLU A 4 -12.21 11.43 7.74
CA GLU A 4 -11.35 10.71 8.65
C GLU A 4 -10.93 9.37 8.04
N GLY A 5 -9.70 8.92 8.32
CA GLY A 5 -9.13 7.71 7.71
C GLY A 5 -8.84 7.89 6.22
N GLY A 6 -8.81 6.79 5.47
CA GLY A 6 -8.45 6.79 4.04
C GLY A 6 -6.98 7.16 3.75
N ALA A 7 -6.15 7.24 4.79
CA ALA A 7 -4.72 7.50 4.70
C ALA A 7 -3.98 6.25 4.24
N LEU A 8 -3.02 6.41 3.32
CA LEU A 8 -2.05 5.40 2.95
C LEU A 8 -0.99 5.33 4.06
N GLN A 9 -0.79 4.15 4.61
CA GLN A 9 0.28 3.84 5.56
C GLN A 9 1.32 2.95 4.87
N VAL A 10 2.60 3.24 5.08
CA VAL A 10 3.73 2.48 4.53
C VAL A 10 4.75 2.19 5.63
N TRP A 11 5.23 0.95 5.67
CA TRP A 11 6.29 0.47 6.55
C TRP A 11 7.52 0.12 5.72
N ASP A 12 8.69 0.58 6.16
CA ASP A 12 9.96 0.41 5.43
C ASP A 12 10.61 -0.97 5.62
N ASP A 13 10.09 -1.77 6.55
CA ASP A 13 10.63 -3.10 6.84
C ASP A 13 10.42 -4.06 5.66
N ASP A 14 11.52 -4.59 5.11
CA ASP A 14 11.47 -5.67 4.12
C ASP A 14 11.08 -6.96 4.85
N ILE A 15 9.86 -7.42 4.59
CA ILE A 15 9.34 -8.68 5.13
C ILE A 15 9.57 -9.76 4.08
N THR A 16 10.29 -10.82 4.46
CA THR A 16 10.46 -11.97 3.58
C THR A 16 9.13 -12.73 3.42
N PRO A 17 8.93 -13.49 2.32
CA PRO A 17 7.71 -14.27 2.13
C PRO A 17 7.38 -15.19 3.32
N ASP A 18 8.37 -15.86 3.89
CA ASP A 18 8.19 -16.77 5.02
C ASP A 18 7.72 -16.03 6.28
N GLN A 19 8.31 -14.86 6.57
CA GLN A 19 7.88 -14.01 7.68
C GLN A 19 6.47 -13.46 7.45
N PHE A 20 6.14 -13.10 6.20
CA PHE A 20 4.80 -12.63 5.85
C PHE A 20 3.75 -13.72 6.11
N ASP A 21 4.04 -14.96 5.69
CA ASP A 21 3.17 -16.11 5.91
C ASP A 21 2.99 -16.44 7.41
N GLU A 22 4.07 -16.35 8.20
CA GLU A 22 4.00 -16.51 9.65
C GLU A 22 3.12 -15.42 10.31
N MET A 23 3.35 -14.15 9.96
CA MET A 23 2.66 -13.02 10.58
C MET A 23 1.19 -12.92 10.19
N ARG A 24 0.83 -13.27 8.95
CA ARG A 24 -0.58 -13.24 8.51
C ARG A 24 -1.38 -14.43 9.05
N GLY A 25 -0.72 -15.54 9.36
CA GLY A 25 -1.39 -16.79 9.72
C GLY A 25 -2.42 -17.20 8.66
N ASP A 26 -3.67 -17.41 9.08
CA ASP A 26 -4.76 -17.78 8.17
C ASP A 26 -5.44 -16.57 7.49
N SER A 27 -4.97 -15.35 7.74
CA SER A 27 -5.49 -14.12 7.14
C SER A 27 -4.96 -13.90 5.71
N TYR A 28 -5.69 -13.08 4.94
CA TYR A 28 -5.23 -12.60 3.64
C TYR A 28 -3.98 -11.73 3.75
N GLY A 29 -3.87 -10.93 4.81
CA GLY A 29 -2.74 -10.05 5.07
C GLY A 29 -2.45 -9.91 6.55
N ILE A 30 -1.32 -9.26 6.85
CA ILE A 30 -0.88 -8.99 8.23
C ILE A 30 -1.81 -7.95 8.86
N ASP A 31 -2.21 -8.18 10.11
CA ASP A 31 -2.86 -7.15 10.92
C ASP A 31 -1.87 -5.98 11.14
N PRO A 32 -2.19 -4.74 10.70
CA PRO A 32 -1.29 -3.59 10.86
C PRO A 32 -0.80 -3.36 12.30
N ALA A 33 -1.55 -3.79 13.32
CA ALA A 33 -1.12 -3.70 14.72
C ALA A 33 0.17 -4.51 15.01
N LEU A 34 0.44 -5.56 14.23
CA LEU A 34 1.64 -6.40 14.33
C LEU A 34 2.88 -5.75 13.69
N LEU A 35 2.70 -4.75 12.84
CA LEU A 35 3.78 -4.04 12.14
C LEU A 35 4.31 -2.82 12.93
N GLY A 36 3.64 -2.45 14.02
CA GLY A 36 3.95 -1.21 14.73
C GLY A 36 3.53 0.06 13.97
N PRO A 37 3.99 1.25 14.39
CA PRO A 37 3.61 2.51 13.74
C PRO A 37 4.17 2.58 12.31
N PRO A 38 3.41 3.13 11.35
CA PRO A 38 3.90 3.28 9.97
C PRO A 38 5.06 4.27 9.91
N THR A 39 6.04 3.99 9.05
CA THR A 39 7.13 4.92 8.77
C THR A 39 6.63 6.18 8.07
N LEU A 40 5.61 6.02 7.22
CA LEU A 40 5.00 7.11 6.47
C LEU A 40 3.48 6.96 6.46
N GLU A 41 2.78 8.07 6.75
CA GLU A 41 1.34 8.19 6.53
C GLU A 41 1.09 9.35 5.55
N VAL A 42 0.30 9.08 4.50
CA VAL A 42 -0.06 10.08 3.47
C VAL A 42 -1.56 10.16 3.36
N ARG A 43 -2.09 11.39 3.37
CA ARG A 43 -3.50 11.70 3.10
C ARG A 43 -3.60 12.37 1.73
N PRO A 44 -3.93 11.62 0.66
CA PRO A 44 -3.95 12.16 -0.69
C PRO A 44 -5.17 13.07 -0.89
N GLU A 45 -4.99 14.14 -1.65
CA GLU A 45 -6.09 14.96 -2.15
C GLU A 45 -6.54 14.51 -3.55
N PRO A 46 -7.77 14.84 -3.99
CA PRO A 46 -8.20 14.58 -5.36
C PRO A 46 -7.26 15.23 -6.38
N GLY A 47 -6.65 14.41 -7.23
CA GLY A 47 -5.68 14.84 -8.25
C GLY A 47 -4.23 14.50 -7.92
N ASP A 48 -3.93 14.13 -6.67
CA ASP A 48 -2.60 13.68 -6.29
C ASP A 48 -2.25 12.34 -6.94
N PHE A 49 -1.00 12.23 -7.37
CA PHE A 49 -0.40 10.98 -7.80
C PHE A 49 0.65 10.53 -6.78
N ILE A 50 0.51 9.29 -6.30
CA ILE A 50 1.44 8.68 -5.35
C ILE A 50 2.09 7.48 -6.02
N MET A 51 3.43 7.47 -6.03
CA MET A 51 4.24 6.35 -6.46
C MET A 51 5.18 5.96 -5.33
N PHE A 52 5.18 4.68 -4.97
CA PHE A 52 6.04 4.14 -3.92
C PHE A 52 6.48 2.73 -4.28
N ASN A 53 7.49 2.21 -3.57
CA ASN A 53 7.96 0.84 -3.76
C ASN A 53 6.91 -0.15 -3.23
N SER A 54 6.24 -0.87 -4.13
CA SER A 54 5.16 -1.80 -3.75
C SER A 54 5.64 -3.03 -2.98
N ARG A 55 6.95 -3.22 -2.80
CA ARG A 55 7.51 -4.25 -1.90
C ARG A 55 7.39 -3.88 -0.43
N CYS A 56 7.28 -2.59 -0.11
CA CYS A 56 7.03 -2.13 1.25
C CYS A 56 5.63 -2.56 1.68
N MET A 57 5.49 -3.04 2.91
CA MET A 57 4.16 -3.29 3.48
C MET A 57 3.39 -1.98 3.51
N HIS A 58 2.11 -2.05 3.12
CA HIS A 58 1.27 -0.87 3.04
C HIS A 58 -0.20 -1.23 3.26
N SER A 59 -0.96 -0.26 3.75
CA SER A 59 -2.39 -0.40 3.97
C SER A 59 -3.09 0.94 3.79
N VAL A 60 -4.42 0.92 3.65
CA VAL A 60 -5.23 2.13 3.66
C VAL A 60 -6.13 2.06 4.89
N THR A 61 -6.03 3.08 5.74
CA THR A 61 -6.88 3.16 6.94
C THR A 61 -8.36 3.25 6.55
N PRO A 62 -9.26 2.62 7.32
CA PRO A 62 -10.69 2.65 7.01
C PRO A 62 -11.22 4.09 7.04
N GLY A 63 -11.91 4.49 5.98
CA GLY A 63 -12.54 5.81 5.89
C GLY A 63 -13.87 5.86 6.63
N VAL A 64 -14.23 7.03 7.15
CA VAL A 64 -15.54 7.30 7.78
C VAL A 64 -16.37 8.23 6.88
N ALA A 65 -17.70 8.03 6.90
CA ALA A 65 -18.75 8.83 6.26
C ALA A 65 -18.78 8.84 4.72
N ASP A 66 -17.66 9.11 4.06
CA ASP A 66 -17.60 9.28 2.60
C ASP A 66 -16.70 8.24 1.91
N PRO A 67 -17.03 7.79 0.69
CA PRO A 67 -16.18 6.86 -0.04
C PRO A 67 -14.86 7.51 -0.46
N ARG A 68 -13.79 6.71 -0.42
CA ARG A 68 -12.51 6.98 -1.08
C ARG A 68 -12.49 6.23 -2.41
N LEU A 69 -12.44 6.96 -3.52
CA LEU A 69 -12.24 6.38 -4.86
C LEU A 69 -10.83 6.74 -5.33
N SER A 70 -10.06 5.73 -5.75
CA SER A 70 -8.75 5.91 -6.35
C SER A 70 -8.63 5.07 -7.62
N LEU A 71 -7.85 5.57 -8.58
CA LEU A 71 -7.36 4.79 -9.72
C LEU A 71 -5.94 4.33 -9.39
N SER A 72 -5.73 3.02 -9.39
CA SER A 72 -4.44 2.39 -9.09
C SER A 72 -3.90 1.63 -10.28
N PHE A 73 -2.58 1.55 -10.37
CA PHE A 73 -1.85 0.68 -11.28
C PHE A 73 -0.48 0.38 -10.69
N PHE A 74 0.13 -0.71 -11.16
CA PHE A 74 1.50 -1.07 -10.88
C PHE A 74 2.39 -0.64 -12.04
N VAL A 75 3.65 -0.36 -11.74
CA VAL A 75 4.69 -0.09 -12.74
C VAL A 75 5.82 -1.08 -12.51
N GLY A 76 6.32 -1.69 -13.59
CA GLY A 76 7.39 -2.67 -13.53
C GLY A 76 8.32 -2.63 -14.73
N TYR A 77 9.55 -3.09 -14.51
CA TYR A 77 10.57 -3.25 -15.53
C TYR A 77 10.54 -4.69 -16.09
N ARG A 78 10.44 -4.86 -17.42
CA ARG A 78 10.39 -6.17 -18.09
C ARG A 78 11.55 -6.38 -19.07
N GLY A 79 12.69 -5.73 -18.84
CA GLY A 79 13.87 -5.79 -19.71
C GLY A 79 13.94 -4.63 -20.72
N ASN A 80 15.05 -4.54 -21.46
CA ASN A 80 15.34 -3.38 -22.31
C ASN A 80 14.30 -3.13 -23.42
N ALA A 81 13.61 -4.17 -23.89
CA ALA A 81 12.56 -4.06 -24.91
C ALA A 81 11.23 -3.53 -24.34
N SER A 82 11.03 -3.60 -23.02
CA SER A 82 9.84 -3.11 -22.33
C SER A 82 10.23 -2.57 -20.95
N PRO A 83 10.99 -1.45 -20.92
CA PRO A 83 11.65 -0.98 -19.71
C PRO A 83 10.67 -0.35 -18.70
N LEU A 84 9.48 0.05 -19.14
CA LEU A 84 8.45 0.58 -18.26
C LEU A 84 7.10 0.05 -18.72
N THR A 85 6.54 -0.89 -17.97
CA THR A 85 5.20 -1.44 -18.21
C THR A 85 4.30 -1.07 -17.05
N PHE A 86 3.04 -0.74 -17.31
CA PHE A 86 2.04 -0.48 -16.29
C PHE A 86 0.80 -1.36 -16.49
N TRP A 87 0.15 -1.76 -15.40
CA TRP A 87 -1.05 -2.61 -15.41
C TRP A 87 -1.84 -2.50 -14.10
N SER A 88 -3.09 -2.97 -14.06
CA SER A 88 -3.87 -3.17 -12.83
C SER A 88 -4.71 -4.43 -12.93
#